data_AF-A0A4V3GQA7-F1
#
_entry.id   AF-A0A4V3GQA7-F1
#
_cell.length_a   1.000
_cell.length_b   1.000
_cell.length_c   1.000
_cell.angle_alpha   90.00
_cell.angle_beta   90.00
_cell.angle_gamma   90.00
#
_symmetry.space_group_name_H-M   'P 1'
#
loop_
_entity.id
_entity.type
_entity.pdbx_description
1 polymer ?
#
loop_
_entity_poly.entity_id
_entity_poly.type
_entity_poly.pdbx_seq_one_letter_code
_entity_poly.pdbx_strand_id
1 'polypeptide(L)'
;MKKLFIAALLFVGVVSFAQDINQKPARDQKEKLTPEQRNEKHLQKLTSELNLDKKQQEQVKQLIAEKSAKAEKFKESRKDSKTKPTDTEREALKKQITAEKEATDAKMKAILNADQYTKWTALKKDHKDHKGRGDHKGDHKTPQERDQAHLQKLTTDLSLNADQQKQVSQLLSDRSTKMETLKKSRGDAKPTDAERKAMKKQMEEDHKAFDAKMKSILNADQYKKWTTIQKEHKDKMKDHRKDKM
;
A
#
# COMPACT_ATOMS: atom_id res chain seq x y z
N MET A 1 -51.02 -24.16 42.58
CA MET A 1 -51.68 -23.48 43.72
C MET A 1 -50.79 -22.33 44.19
N LYS A 2 -51.41 -21.14 44.39
CA LYS A 2 -51.04 -20.06 45.33
C LYS A 2 -49.62 -19.46 45.14
N LYS A 3 -49.44 -18.35 44.41
CA LYS A 3 -49.74 -16.93 44.76
C LYS A 3 -49.17 -16.47 46.11
N LEU A 4 -48.80 -15.19 46.12
CA LEU A 4 -48.33 -14.32 47.21
C LEU A 4 -46.78 -14.26 47.24
N PHE A 5 -46.13 -13.09 47.26
CA PHE A 5 -46.40 -11.96 48.13
C PHE A 5 -46.05 -10.58 47.52
N ILE A 6 -46.85 -9.61 47.97
CA ILE A 6 -46.64 -8.16 47.97
C ILE A 6 -45.43 -7.83 48.86
N ALA A 7 -44.60 -6.87 48.46
CA ALA A 7 -44.09 -5.81 49.36
C ALA A 7 -43.09 -4.91 48.62
N ALA A 8 -43.42 -3.63 48.56
CA ALA A 8 -42.50 -2.55 48.23
C ALA A 8 -41.43 -2.42 49.33
N LEU A 9 -40.17 -2.26 48.92
CA LEU A 9 -39.09 -1.79 49.79
C LEU A 9 -38.15 -0.92 48.95
N LEU A 10 -38.21 0.38 49.22
CA LEU A 10 -37.23 1.37 48.78
C LEU A 10 -35.86 1.00 49.36
N PHE A 11 -34.92 0.65 48.49
CA PHE A 11 -33.51 0.51 48.84
C PHE A 11 -32.72 1.65 48.21
N VAL A 12 -32.15 2.49 49.06
CA VAL A 12 -31.11 3.46 48.73
C VAL A 12 -29.84 2.69 48.36
N GLY A 13 -29.19 3.05 47.24
CA GLY A 13 -27.91 2.46 46.85
C GLY A 13 -27.15 3.30 45.80
N VAL A 14 -26.10 3.98 46.28
CA VAL A 14 -24.73 4.24 45.72
C VAL A 14 -24.57 4.01 44.20
N VAL A 15 -23.87 4.81 43.39
CA VAL A 15 -22.40 4.97 43.36
C VAL A 15 -22.00 6.08 42.36
N SER A 16 -20.99 6.87 42.74
CA SER A 16 -20.19 7.74 41.86
C SER A 16 -19.67 7.04 40.61
N PHE A 17 -19.91 7.62 39.43
CA PHE A 17 -19.07 7.38 38.27
C PHE A 17 -18.48 8.71 37.79
N ALA A 18 -17.30 9.02 38.35
CA ALA A 18 -16.28 9.73 37.61
C ALA A 18 -15.77 8.78 36.51
N GLN A 19 -16.32 8.91 35.30
CA GLN A 19 -15.71 8.35 34.09
C GLN A 19 -15.12 9.49 33.26
N ASP A 20 -13.84 9.71 33.55
CA ASP A 20 -12.75 10.00 32.62
C ASP A 20 -13.13 10.58 31.24
N ILE A 21 -12.92 11.89 31.13
CA ILE A 21 -12.92 12.70 29.92
C ILE A 21 -11.70 12.30 29.08
N ASN A 22 -11.74 11.16 28.38
CA ASN A 22 -10.76 10.80 27.34
C ASN A 22 -11.31 9.77 26.33
N GLN A 23 -12.55 9.93 25.87
CA GLN A 23 -12.98 9.26 24.65
C GLN A 23 -12.58 10.11 23.44
N LYS A 24 -11.55 9.66 22.72
CA LYS A 24 -11.36 10.04 21.31
C LYS A 24 -12.73 9.90 20.61
N PRO A 25 -13.19 10.88 19.82
CA PRO A 25 -14.48 10.78 19.16
C PRO A 25 -14.53 9.44 18.42
N ALA A 26 -15.56 8.66 18.74
CA ALA A 26 -15.82 7.40 18.08
C ALA A 26 -15.75 7.67 16.58
N ARG A 27 -14.79 7.05 15.87
CA ARG A 27 -14.80 7.01 14.41
C ARG A 27 -16.21 6.60 14.04
N ASP A 28 -16.94 7.48 13.34
CA ASP A 28 -18.30 7.25 12.89
C ASP A 28 -18.45 5.79 12.50
N GLN A 29 -19.35 5.08 13.18
CA GLN A 29 -19.76 3.74 12.81
C GLN A 29 -20.42 3.84 11.43
N LYS A 30 -19.60 3.88 10.38
CA LYS A 30 -20.06 3.56 9.04
C LYS A 30 -20.67 2.16 9.14
N GLU A 31 -21.94 2.03 8.79
CA GLU A 31 -22.61 0.74 8.71
C GLU A 31 -21.70 -0.23 7.95
N LYS A 32 -21.26 -1.27 8.65
CA LYS A 32 -20.37 -2.26 8.07
C LYS A 32 -21.21 -3.06 7.08
N LEU A 33 -21.06 -2.78 5.79
CA LEU A 33 -21.61 -3.62 4.73
C LEU A 33 -21.34 -5.10 5.06
N THR A 34 -22.33 -5.97 4.86
CA THR A 34 -22.15 -7.42 5.04
C THR A 34 -21.09 -7.95 4.04
N PRO A 35 -20.44 -9.09 4.30
CA PRO A 35 -19.53 -9.70 3.34
C PRO A 35 -20.15 -9.85 1.95
N GLU A 36 -21.42 -10.20 1.88
CA GLU A 36 -22.20 -10.36 0.64
C GLU A 36 -22.37 -9.03 -0.08
N GLN A 37 -22.77 -7.97 0.62
CA GLN A 37 -22.91 -6.63 0.05
C GLN A 37 -21.58 -6.07 -0.45
N ARG A 38 -20.47 -6.35 0.25
CA ARG A 38 -19.13 -5.97 -0.21
C ARG A 38 -18.72 -6.72 -1.47
N ASN A 39 -19.02 -8.01 -1.53
CA ASN A 39 -18.71 -8.85 -2.68
C ASN A 39 -19.51 -8.40 -3.90
N GLU A 40 -20.79 -8.08 -3.72
CA GLU A 40 -21.64 -7.55 -4.78
C GLU A 40 -21.15 -6.19 -5.28
N LYS A 41 -20.85 -5.25 -4.38
CA LYS A 41 -20.27 -3.95 -4.76
C LYS A 41 -18.94 -4.10 -5.51
N HIS A 42 -18.10 -5.04 -5.09
CA HIS A 42 -16.83 -5.32 -5.78
C HIS A 42 -17.06 -5.91 -7.16
N LEU A 43 -18.02 -6.83 -7.30
CA LEU A 43 -18.43 -7.37 -8.60
C LEU A 43 -18.95 -6.25 -9.51
N GLN A 44 -19.86 -5.40 -9.03
CA GLN A 44 -20.42 -4.28 -9.80
C GLN A 44 -19.32 -3.34 -10.31
N LYS A 45 -18.33 -3.02 -9.47
CA LYS A 45 -17.17 -2.21 -9.88
C LYS A 45 -16.34 -2.90 -10.96
N LEU A 46 -16.03 -4.19 -10.81
CA LEU A 46 -15.28 -4.92 -11.84
C LEU A 46 -16.08 -5.05 -13.14
N THR A 47 -17.39 -5.24 -13.05
CA THR A 47 -18.28 -5.28 -14.21
C THR A 47 -18.24 -3.97 -14.98
N SER A 48 -18.35 -2.82 -14.31
CA SER A 48 -18.32 -1.51 -14.98
C SER A 48 -16.92 -1.15 -15.49
N GLU A 49 -15.87 -1.48 -14.75
CA GLU A 49 -14.51 -1.16 -15.17
C GLU A 49 -14.02 -2.06 -16.30
N LEU A 50 -14.39 -3.34 -16.32
CA LEU A 50 -13.91 -4.31 -17.31
C LEU A 50 -14.95 -4.66 -18.38
N ASN A 51 -16.16 -4.10 -18.30
CA ASN A 51 -17.28 -4.44 -19.19
C ASN A 51 -17.50 -5.96 -19.25
N LEU A 52 -17.65 -6.60 -18.08
CA LEU A 52 -17.80 -8.06 -17.99
C LEU A 52 -19.15 -8.53 -18.57
N ASP A 53 -19.13 -9.60 -19.36
CA ASP A 53 -20.35 -10.26 -19.82
C ASP A 53 -21.03 -11.09 -18.70
N LYS A 54 -22.24 -11.62 -18.94
CA LYS A 54 -23.00 -12.38 -17.92
C LYS A 54 -22.24 -13.61 -17.40
N LYS A 55 -21.59 -14.35 -18.29
CA LYS A 55 -20.82 -15.56 -17.93
C LYS A 55 -19.59 -15.19 -17.10
N GLN A 56 -18.89 -14.12 -17.50
CA GLN A 56 -17.74 -13.59 -16.76
C GLN A 56 -18.17 -13.08 -15.38
N GLN A 57 -19.30 -12.38 -15.27
CA GLN A 57 -19.84 -11.90 -14.00
C GLN A 57 -20.14 -13.05 -13.02
N GLU A 58 -20.73 -14.14 -13.49
CA GLU A 58 -20.98 -15.33 -12.67
C GLU A 58 -19.68 -15.95 -12.15
N GLN A 59 -18.68 -16.11 -13.02
CA GLN A 59 -17.38 -16.68 -12.65
C GLN A 59 -16.60 -15.76 -11.69
N VAL A 60 -16.62 -14.44 -11.94
CA VAL A 60 -15.99 -13.45 -11.05
C VAL A 60 -16.71 -13.38 -9.70
N LYS A 61 -18.04 -13.51 -9.66
CA LYS A 61 -18.82 -13.56 -8.42
C LYS A 61 -18.38 -14.73 -7.55
N GLN A 62 -18.24 -15.93 -8.14
CA GLN A 62 -17.74 -17.12 -7.44
C GLN A 62 -16.31 -16.90 -6.92
N LEU A 63 -15.42 -16.33 -7.75
CA LEU A 63 -14.05 -16.03 -7.36
C LEU A 63 -13.97 -15.03 -6.19
N ILE A 64 -14.79 -13.98 -6.20
CA ILE A 64 -14.87 -13.00 -5.11
C ILE A 64 -15.37 -13.65 -3.82
N ALA A 65 -16.41 -14.49 -3.91
CA ALA A 65 -16.96 -15.20 -2.75
C ALA A 65 -15.93 -16.16 -2.13
N GLU A 66 -15.21 -16.94 -2.95
CA GLU A 66 -14.14 -17.85 -2.49
C GLU A 66 -13.05 -17.06 -1.74
N LYS A 67 -12.59 -15.96 -2.34
CA LYS A 67 -11.57 -15.09 -1.73
C LYS A 67 -12.07 -14.46 -0.43
N SER A 68 -13.31 -14.00 -0.39
CA SER A 68 -13.92 -13.42 0.81
C SER A 68 -14.01 -14.44 1.94
N ALA A 69 -14.44 -15.67 1.64
CA ALA A 69 -14.53 -16.74 2.63
C ALA A 69 -13.15 -17.09 3.22
N LYS A 70 -12.12 -17.17 2.37
CA LYS A 70 -10.73 -17.38 2.83
C LYS A 70 -10.24 -16.23 3.71
N ALA A 71 -10.52 -14.99 3.33
CA ALA A 71 -10.14 -13.81 4.11
C ALA A 71 -10.82 -13.76 5.48
N GLU A 72 -12.11 -14.11 5.57
CA GLU A 72 -12.83 -14.17 6.86
C GLU A 72 -12.31 -15.32 7.73
N LYS A 73 -12.04 -16.51 7.16
CA LYS A 73 -11.38 -17.61 7.91
C LYS A 73 -10.02 -17.20 8.46
N PHE A 74 -9.22 -16.51 7.66
CA PHE A 74 -7.91 -16.00 8.08
C PHE A 74 -8.02 -14.92 9.16
N LYS A 75 -9.04 -14.07 9.07
CA LYS A 75 -9.32 -13.04 10.08
C LYS A 75 -9.79 -13.65 11.39
N GLU A 76 -10.65 -14.65 11.33
CA GLU A 76 -11.14 -15.38 12.51
C GLU A 76 -10.00 -16.10 13.23
N SER A 77 -9.14 -16.81 12.50
CA SER A 77 -7.97 -17.47 13.08
C SER A 77 -6.95 -16.53 13.72
N ARG A 78 -7.07 -15.21 13.47
CA ARG A 78 -6.22 -14.16 14.02
C ARG A 78 -6.92 -13.28 15.06
N LYS A 79 -8.24 -13.37 15.24
CA LYS A 79 -8.98 -12.53 16.21
C LYS A 79 -8.57 -12.80 17.65
N ASP A 80 -8.29 -14.06 17.99
CA ASP A 80 -7.97 -14.48 19.35
C ASP A 80 -6.46 -14.51 19.65
N SER A 81 -5.63 -14.25 18.65
CA SER A 81 -4.17 -14.23 18.79
C SER A 81 -3.71 -12.90 19.41
N LYS A 82 -3.53 -12.88 20.74
CA LYS A 82 -2.93 -11.75 21.48
C LYS A 82 -1.42 -11.63 21.29
N THR A 83 -0.78 -12.65 20.71
CA THR A 83 0.67 -12.70 20.49
C THR A 83 1.02 -12.21 19.09
N LYS A 84 2.05 -11.36 18.99
CA LYS A 84 2.56 -10.95 17.68
C LYS A 84 3.18 -12.17 16.99
N PRO A 85 2.89 -12.41 15.69
CA PRO A 85 3.50 -13.52 14.98
C PRO A 85 5.01 -13.38 14.92
N THR A 86 5.70 -14.50 15.12
CA THR A 86 7.16 -14.61 15.02
C THR A 86 7.62 -14.32 13.60
N ASP A 87 8.91 -14.03 13.41
CA ASP A 87 9.47 -13.69 12.10
C ASP A 87 9.23 -14.81 11.08
N THR A 88 9.40 -16.07 11.52
CA THR A 88 9.15 -17.27 10.71
C THR A 88 7.67 -17.44 10.36
N GLU A 89 6.76 -17.20 11.30
CA GLU A 89 5.31 -17.21 11.03
C GLU A 89 4.88 -16.10 10.07
N ARG A 90 5.51 -14.92 10.15
CA ARG A 90 5.25 -13.81 9.22
C ARG A 90 5.72 -14.15 7.81
N GLU A 91 6.89 -14.78 7.67
CA GLU A 91 7.38 -15.22 6.36
C GLU A 91 6.49 -16.32 5.74
N ALA A 92 6.09 -17.32 6.54
CA ALA A 92 5.17 -18.36 6.11
C ALA A 92 3.83 -17.76 5.65
N LEU A 93 3.29 -16.82 6.42
CA LEU A 93 2.09 -16.09 6.07
C LEU A 93 2.25 -15.28 4.77
N LYS A 94 3.38 -14.58 4.60
CA LYS A 94 3.67 -13.81 3.40
C LYS A 94 3.71 -14.71 2.16
N LYS A 95 4.35 -15.89 2.28
CA LYS A 95 4.38 -16.91 1.21
C LYS A 95 2.96 -17.39 0.87
N GLN A 96 2.17 -17.76 1.89
CA GLN A 96 0.78 -18.19 1.70
C GLN A 96 -0.07 -17.12 0.99
N ILE A 97 -0.04 -15.87 1.48
CA ILE A 97 -0.77 -14.76 0.87
C ILE A 97 -0.33 -14.49 -0.57
N THR A 98 0.97 -14.66 -0.86
CA THR A 98 1.50 -14.47 -2.22
C THR A 98 0.99 -15.55 -3.16
N ALA A 99 1.07 -16.82 -2.76
CA ALA A 99 0.54 -17.94 -3.53
C ALA A 99 -0.99 -17.82 -3.75
N GLU A 100 -1.75 -17.39 -2.75
CA GLU A 100 -3.20 -17.17 -2.88
C GLU A 100 -3.52 -16.03 -3.86
N LYS A 101 -2.71 -14.96 -3.87
CA LYS A 101 -2.84 -13.87 -4.86
C LYS A 101 -2.57 -14.39 -6.26
N GLU A 102 -1.48 -15.12 -6.47
CA GLU A 102 -1.12 -15.69 -7.77
C GLU A 102 -2.21 -16.65 -8.28
N ALA A 103 -2.75 -17.51 -7.41
CA ALA A 103 -3.84 -18.41 -7.76
C ALA A 103 -5.12 -17.65 -8.14
N THR A 104 -5.46 -16.58 -7.41
CA THR A 104 -6.61 -15.71 -7.75
C THR A 104 -6.39 -15.01 -9.08
N ASP A 105 -5.16 -14.57 -9.35
CA ASP A 105 -4.79 -13.86 -10.57
C ASP A 105 -4.86 -14.77 -11.79
N ALA A 106 -4.41 -16.03 -11.64
CA ALA A 106 -4.54 -17.05 -12.67
C ALA A 106 -6.02 -17.35 -12.99
N LYS A 107 -6.86 -17.51 -11.96
CA LYS A 107 -8.32 -17.70 -12.13
C LYS A 107 -8.96 -16.49 -12.81
N MET A 108 -8.59 -15.27 -12.43
CA MET A 108 -9.10 -14.06 -13.07
C MET A 108 -8.66 -13.97 -14.54
N LYS A 109 -7.39 -14.28 -14.85
CA LYS A 109 -6.87 -14.32 -16.22
C LYS A 109 -7.62 -15.31 -17.11
N ALA A 110 -8.07 -16.44 -16.55
CA ALA A 110 -8.84 -17.44 -17.29
C ALA A 110 -10.28 -17.00 -17.61
N ILE A 111 -10.82 -16.03 -16.84
CA ILE A 111 -12.18 -15.50 -17.05
C ILE A 111 -12.17 -14.31 -18.02
N LEU A 112 -11.14 -13.47 -17.93
CA LEU A 112 -11.01 -12.25 -18.71
C LEU A 112 -10.41 -12.51 -20.09
N ASN A 113 -10.82 -11.73 -21.09
CA ASN A 113 -10.11 -11.66 -22.35
C ASN A 113 -8.82 -10.82 -22.23
N ALA A 114 -8.03 -10.74 -23.31
CA ALA A 114 -6.73 -10.07 -23.31
C ALA A 114 -6.82 -8.57 -22.92
N ASP A 115 -7.80 -7.84 -23.47
CA ASP A 115 -7.97 -6.41 -23.24
C ASP A 115 -8.44 -6.14 -21.80
N GLN A 116 -9.40 -6.93 -21.33
CA GLN A 116 -9.90 -6.87 -19.96
C GLN A 116 -8.81 -7.21 -18.94
N TYR A 117 -7.99 -8.22 -19.21
CA TYR A 117 -6.88 -8.58 -18.34
C TYR A 117 -5.82 -7.47 -18.28
N THR A 118 -5.51 -6.85 -19.42
CA THR A 118 -4.61 -5.69 -19.47
C THR A 118 -5.15 -4.53 -18.61
N LYS A 119 -6.44 -4.20 -18.75
CA LYS A 119 -7.08 -3.17 -17.91
C LYS A 119 -7.10 -3.54 -16.43
N TRP A 120 -7.41 -4.79 -16.12
CA TRP A 120 -7.42 -5.30 -14.74
C TRP A 120 -6.03 -5.22 -14.08
N THR A 121 -4.94 -5.57 -14.79
CA THR A 121 -3.58 -5.43 -14.25
C THR A 121 -3.20 -3.97 -14.00
N ALA A 122 -3.64 -3.05 -14.87
CA ALA A 122 -3.45 -1.61 -14.68
C ALA A 122 -4.21 -1.09 -13.45
N LEU A 123 -5.48 -1.46 -13.28
CA LEU A 123 -6.29 -1.13 -12.09
C LEU A 123 -5.64 -1.65 -10.81
N LYS A 124 -5.05 -2.84 -10.86
CA LYS A 124 -4.36 -3.46 -9.72
C LYS A 124 -3.09 -2.69 -9.32
N LYS A 125 -2.36 -2.18 -10.30
CA LYS A 125 -1.16 -1.34 -10.09
C LYS A 125 -1.54 -0.01 -9.45
N ASP A 126 -2.57 0.65 -9.96
CA ASP A 126 -3.05 1.92 -9.43
C ASP A 126 -3.54 1.81 -7.97
N HIS A 127 -4.30 0.74 -7.65
CA HIS A 127 -4.73 0.45 -6.28
C HIS A 127 -3.55 0.17 -5.33
N LYS A 128 -2.45 -0.42 -5.81
CA LYS A 128 -1.24 -0.65 -5.00
C LYS A 128 -0.50 0.65 -4.71
N ASP A 129 -0.47 1.55 -5.68
CA ASP A 129 0.15 2.86 -5.56
C ASP A 129 -0.66 3.79 -4.63
N HIS A 130 -1.98 3.68 -4.62
CA HIS A 130 -2.86 4.44 -3.73
C HIS A 130 -2.92 3.91 -2.29
N LYS A 131 -2.77 2.59 -2.08
CA LYS A 131 -2.74 1.99 -0.74
C LYS A 131 -1.43 2.22 0.03
N GLY A 132 -0.41 2.77 -0.63
CA GLY A 132 0.88 3.17 -0.03
C GLY A 132 0.90 4.56 0.61
N ARG A 133 -0.24 5.28 0.65
CA ARG A 133 -0.32 6.68 1.13
C ARG A 133 -1.08 6.88 2.44
N GLY A 134 -1.42 5.81 3.17
CA GLY A 134 -1.95 5.89 4.54
C GLY A 134 -0.87 5.53 5.55
N ASP A 135 -0.65 6.42 6.52
CA ASP A 135 0.16 6.35 7.74
C ASP A 135 1.12 5.17 7.99
N HIS A 136 2.36 5.55 8.31
CA HIS A 136 3.48 4.70 8.71
C HIS A 136 3.13 3.65 9.77
N LYS A 137 3.14 2.36 9.37
CA LYS A 137 3.68 1.24 10.17
C LYS A 137 3.70 -0.04 9.34
N GLY A 138 4.91 -0.53 8.99
CA GLY A 138 5.13 -1.98 8.96
C GLY A 138 5.54 -2.68 7.68
N ASP A 139 5.76 -2.02 6.54
CA ASP A 139 6.46 -2.65 5.40
C ASP A 139 7.63 -1.77 4.97
N HIS A 140 8.66 -1.73 5.82
CA HIS A 140 9.96 -1.25 5.39
C HIS A 140 10.54 -2.31 4.46
N LYS A 141 10.35 -2.14 3.15
CA LYS A 141 11.36 -2.65 2.23
C LYS A 141 12.72 -2.16 2.74
N THR A 142 13.66 -3.06 2.95
CA THR A 142 15.02 -2.67 3.33
C THR A 142 15.58 -1.71 2.27
N PRO A 143 16.56 -0.83 2.59
CA PRO A 143 17.20 0.00 1.59
C PRO A 143 17.59 -0.79 0.33
N GLN A 144 18.11 -2.00 0.53
CA GLN A 144 18.49 -2.94 -0.52
C GLN A 144 17.30 -3.40 -1.36
N GLU A 145 16.18 -3.81 -0.75
CA GLU A 145 14.96 -4.20 -1.48
C GLU A 145 14.33 -3.04 -2.25
N ARG A 146 14.47 -1.81 -1.74
CA ARG A 146 14.02 -0.59 -2.45
C ARG A 146 14.88 -0.31 -3.66
N ASP A 147 16.19 -0.41 -3.51
CA ASP A 147 17.16 -0.19 -4.59
C ASP A 147 16.98 -1.25 -5.68
N GLN A 148 16.79 -2.51 -5.31
CA GLN A 148 16.51 -3.59 -6.26
C GLN A 148 15.19 -3.37 -7.02
N ALA A 149 14.11 -2.98 -6.33
CA ALA A 149 12.83 -2.69 -6.98
C ALA A 149 12.92 -1.47 -7.91
N HIS A 150 13.70 -0.45 -7.52
CA HIS A 150 13.93 0.71 -8.35
C HIS A 150 14.79 0.37 -9.59
N LEU A 151 15.83 -0.44 -9.42
CA LEU A 151 16.64 -0.98 -10.51
C LEU A 151 15.77 -1.76 -11.49
N GLN A 152 14.94 -2.70 -11.02
CA GLN A 152 14.04 -3.46 -11.89
C GLN A 152 13.12 -2.56 -12.74
N LYS A 153 12.60 -1.50 -12.12
CA LYS A 153 11.77 -0.52 -12.83
C LYS A 153 12.58 0.23 -13.90
N LEU A 154 13.77 0.72 -13.56
CA LEU A 154 14.65 1.39 -14.53
C LEU A 154 15.09 0.45 -15.66
N THR A 155 15.41 -0.81 -15.35
CA THR A 155 15.72 -1.84 -16.35
C THR A 155 14.56 -2.05 -17.31
N THR A 156 13.33 -2.10 -16.80
CA THR A 156 12.14 -2.27 -17.64
C THR A 156 11.85 -1.02 -18.48
N ASP A 157 11.86 0.15 -17.84
CA ASP A 157 11.51 1.41 -18.47
C ASP A 157 12.57 1.83 -19.50
N LEU A 158 13.85 1.58 -19.25
CA LEU A 158 14.96 2.03 -20.11
C LEU A 158 15.63 0.89 -20.88
N SER A 159 15.18 -0.35 -20.71
CA SER A 159 15.79 -1.52 -21.36
C SER A 159 17.31 -1.59 -21.13
N LEU A 160 17.73 -1.48 -19.86
CA LEU A 160 19.15 -1.46 -19.49
C LEU A 160 19.84 -2.80 -19.76
N ASN A 161 21.05 -2.76 -20.31
CA ASN A 161 21.90 -3.95 -20.46
C ASN A 161 22.57 -4.36 -19.13
N ALA A 162 23.28 -5.48 -19.09
CA ALA A 162 23.89 -6.02 -17.87
C ALA A 162 24.90 -5.06 -17.21
N ASP A 163 25.75 -4.41 -18.00
CA ASP A 163 26.75 -3.47 -17.50
C ASP A 163 26.11 -2.20 -16.94
N GLN A 164 25.10 -1.68 -17.65
CA GLN A 164 24.31 -0.54 -17.19
C GLN A 164 23.56 -0.88 -15.89
N GLN A 165 22.97 -2.06 -15.78
CA GLN A 165 22.30 -2.51 -14.56
C GLN A 165 23.26 -2.55 -13.37
N LYS A 166 24.49 -3.04 -13.56
CA LYS A 166 25.53 -3.05 -12.52
C LYS A 166 25.88 -1.63 -12.07
N GLN A 167 26.12 -0.71 -13.01
CA GLN A 167 26.45 0.68 -12.72
C GLN A 167 25.29 1.44 -12.04
N VAL A 168 24.05 1.24 -12.50
CA VAL A 168 22.85 1.83 -11.89
C VAL A 168 22.63 1.26 -10.49
N SER A 169 22.81 -0.04 -10.29
CA SER A 169 22.68 -0.69 -8.97
C SER A 169 23.62 -0.04 -7.94
N GLN A 170 24.90 0.14 -8.31
CA GLN A 170 25.87 0.82 -7.45
C GLN A 170 25.44 2.26 -7.15
N LEU A 171 25.02 3.00 -8.17
CA LEU A 171 24.57 4.38 -8.02
C LEU A 171 23.36 4.52 -7.08
N LEU A 172 22.45 3.54 -7.09
CA LEU A 172 21.32 3.50 -6.17
C LEU A 172 21.75 3.19 -4.73
N SER A 173 22.66 2.23 -4.55
CA SER A 173 23.23 1.88 -3.23
C SER A 173 23.99 3.05 -2.58
N ASP A 174 24.81 3.76 -3.36
CA ASP A 174 25.52 4.95 -2.88
C ASP A 174 24.53 6.02 -2.39
N ARG A 175 23.47 6.22 -3.17
CA ARG A 175 22.41 7.19 -2.84
C ARG A 175 21.63 6.76 -1.60
N SER A 176 21.26 5.49 -1.47
CA SER A 176 20.49 5.00 -0.32
C SER A 176 21.32 5.09 0.96
N THR A 177 22.60 4.74 0.90
CA THR A 177 23.57 4.90 2.00
C THR A 177 23.69 6.36 2.43
N LYS A 178 23.86 7.28 1.47
CA LYS A 178 23.90 8.73 1.75
C LYS A 178 22.60 9.23 2.40
N MET A 179 21.45 8.78 1.91
CA MET A 179 20.16 9.17 2.48
C MET A 179 19.95 8.60 3.89
N GLU A 180 20.50 7.42 4.19
CA GLU A 180 20.45 6.82 5.52
C GLU A 180 21.31 7.60 6.52
N THR A 181 22.51 8.02 6.14
CA THR A 181 23.36 8.87 7.00
C THR A 181 22.73 10.25 7.24
N LEU A 182 22.13 10.86 6.21
CA LEU A 182 21.36 12.09 6.35
C LEU A 182 20.13 11.92 7.25
N LYS A 183 19.47 10.76 7.20
CA LYS A 183 18.35 10.46 8.09
C LYS A 183 18.81 10.30 9.54
N LYS A 184 19.92 9.58 9.79
CA LYS A 184 20.48 9.36 11.13
C LYS A 184 21.04 10.64 11.77
N SER A 185 21.56 11.56 10.96
CA SER A 185 22.05 12.86 11.43
C SER A 185 20.95 13.89 11.69
N ARG A 186 19.72 13.65 11.22
CA ARG A 186 18.56 14.46 11.62
C ARG A 186 18.06 13.99 12.97
N GLY A 187 18.12 14.89 13.96
CA GLY A 187 17.43 14.70 15.24
C GLY A 187 15.91 14.85 15.12
N ASP A 188 15.21 14.65 16.23
CA ASP A 188 13.74 14.73 16.28
C ASP A 188 13.19 16.18 16.19
N ALA A 189 14.07 17.17 16.31
CA ALA A 189 13.71 18.58 16.23
C ALA A 189 13.33 18.99 14.80
N LYS A 190 12.26 19.79 14.68
CA LYS A 190 11.83 20.34 13.39
C LYS A 190 12.91 21.28 12.86
N PRO A 191 13.36 21.12 11.60
CA PRO A 191 14.41 21.97 11.08
C PRO A 191 13.98 23.42 10.96
N THR A 192 14.87 24.33 11.34
CA THR A 192 14.76 25.78 11.15
C THR A 192 14.64 26.13 9.66
N ASP A 193 14.21 27.35 9.33
CA ASP A 193 14.11 27.78 7.93
C ASP A 193 15.48 27.81 7.23
N ALA A 194 16.54 28.19 7.96
CA ALA A 194 17.90 28.17 7.46
C ALA A 194 18.36 26.73 7.13
N GLU A 195 18.13 25.78 8.02
CA GLU A 195 18.44 24.36 7.79
C GLU A 195 17.60 23.79 6.64
N ARG A 196 16.32 24.16 6.54
CA ARG A 196 15.47 23.75 5.40
C ARG A 196 16.02 24.26 4.07
N LYS A 197 16.49 25.51 4.02
CA LYS A 197 17.10 26.09 2.82
C LYS A 197 18.42 25.37 2.47
N ALA A 198 19.26 25.10 3.45
CA ALA A 198 20.50 24.35 3.27
C ALA A 198 20.23 22.92 2.76
N MET A 199 19.27 22.21 3.36
CA MET A 199 18.88 20.87 2.94
C MET A 199 18.27 20.85 1.54
N LYS A 200 17.48 21.86 1.17
CA LYS A 200 16.95 21.99 -0.19
C LYS A 200 18.09 22.16 -1.20
N LYS A 201 19.06 23.05 -0.91
CA LYS A 201 20.24 23.26 -1.75
C LYS A 201 21.05 21.97 -1.91
N GLN A 202 21.34 21.28 -0.82
CA GLN A 202 22.06 20.00 -0.85
C GLN A 202 21.30 18.95 -1.68
N MET A 203 19.97 18.88 -1.55
CA MET A 203 19.15 17.94 -2.30
C MET A 203 19.17 18.25 -3.80
N GLU A 204 19.14 19.53 -4.20
CA GLU A 204 19.26 19.94 -5.61
C GLU A 204 20.63 19.57 -6.19
N GLU A 205 21.71 19.76 -5.43
CA GLU A 205 23.07 19.35 -5.83
C GLU A 205 23.18 17.83 -5.97
N ASP A 206 22.64 17.07 -5.02
CA ASP A 206 22.60 15.61 -5.06
C ASP A 206 21.80 15.09 -6.25
N HIS A 207 20.67 15.73 -6.57
CA HIS A 207 19.88 15.41 -7.74
C HIS A 207 20.66 15.65 -9.04
N LYS A 208 21.38 16.78 -9.15
CA LYS A 208 22.22 17.08 -10.31
C LYS A 208 23.37 16.09 -10.45
N ALA A 209 24.04 15.74 -9.35
CA ALA A 209 25.13 14.76 -9.36
C ALA A 209 24.64 13.36 -9.79
N PHE A 210 23.47 12.95 -9.30
CA PHE A 210 22.84 11.68 -9.69
C PHE A 210 22.46 11.66 -11.18
N ASP A 211 21.88 12.76 -11.68
CA ASP A 211 21.56 12.93 -13.10
C ASP A 211 22.80 12.81 -13.98
N ALA A 212 23.89 13.52 -13.63
CA ALA A 212 25.14 13.45 -14.37
C ALA A 212 25.70 12.02 -14.45
N LYS A 213 25.66 11.27 -13.33
CA LYS A 213 26.07 9.85 -13.31
C LYS A 213 25.12 8.97 -14.12
N MET A 214 23.81 9.22 -14.09
CA MET A 214 22.88 8.49 -14.96
C MET A 214 23.14 8.78 -16.44
N LYS A 215 23.39 10.04 -16.81
CA LYS A 215 23.71 10.42 -18.19
C LYS A 215 24.95 9.72 -18.73
N SER A 216 25.96 9.47 -17.90
CA SER A 216 27.16 8.72 -18.33
C SER A 216 26.93 7.21 -18.49
N ILE A 217 25.93 6.65 -17.81
CA ILE A 217 25.61 5.22 -17.88
C ILE A 217 24.68 4.92 -19.08
N LEU A 218 23.75 5.83 -19.36
CA LEU A 218 22.74 5.67 -20.40
C LEU A 218 23.25 6.12 -21.77
N ASN A 219 22.74 5.48 -22.82
CA ASN A 219 22.87 6.03 -24.16
C ASN A 219 21.89 7.21 -24.39
N ALA A 220 21.99 7.88 -25.54
CA ALA A 220 21.20 9.06 -25.85
C ALA A 220 19.68 8.82 -25.77
N ASP A 221 19.19 7.71 -26.32
CA ASP A 221 17.76 7.38 -26.35
C ASP A 221 17.22 7.03 -24.96
N GLN A 222 17.97 6.22 -24.21
CA GLN A 222 17.66 5.87 -22.83
C GLN A 222 17.64 7.12 -21.94
N TYR A 223 18.60 8.02 -22.10
CA TYR A 223 18.65 9.26 -21.33
C TYR A 223 17.46 10.16 -21.65
N LYS A 224 17.09 10.30 -22.94
CA LYS A 224 15.90 11.04 -23.35
C LYS A 224 14.64 10.46 -22.68
N LYS A 225 14.45 9.14 -22.72
CA LYS A 225 13.32 8.48 -22.04
C LYS A 225 13.34 8.70 -20.53
N TRP A 226 14.50 8.61 -19.90
CA TRP A 226 14.68 8.87 -18.47
C TRP A 226 14.29 10.31 -18.10
N THR A 227 14.68 11.33 -18.88
CA THR A 227 14.28 12.72 -18.65
C THR A 227 12.77 12.94 -18.77
N THR A 228 12.10 12.27 -19.72
CA THR A 228 10.64 12.29 -19.85
C THR A 228 9.96 11.69 -18.62
N ILE A 229 10.43 10.52 -18.17
CA ILE A 229 9.91 9.87 -16.95
C ILE A 229 10.07 10.78 -15.73
N GLN A 230 11.22 11.46 -15.60
CA GLN A 230 11.43 12.42 -14.52
C GLN A 230 10.45 13.59 -14.57
N LYS A 231 10.21 14.14 -15.77
CA LYS A 231 9.26 15.25 -15.97
C LYS A 231 7.84 14.83 -15.63
N GLU A 232 7.37 13.70 -16.15
CA GLU A 232 6.04 13.17 -15.85
C GLU A 232 5.85 12.93 -14.35
N HIS A 233 6.86 12.41 -13.67
CA HIS A 233 6.81 12.22 -12.22
C HIS A 233 6.71 13.56 -11.48
N LYS A 234 7.47 14.57 -11.90
CA LYS A 234 7.42 15.92 -11.33
C LYS A 234 6.07 16.58 -11.54
N ASP A 235 5.48 16.44 -12.72
CA ASP A 235 4.18 17.05 -13.04
C ASP A 235 3.05 16.36 -12.28
N LYS A 236 3.03 15.01 -12.21
CA LYS A 236 2.13 14.26 -11.34
C LYS A 236 2.23 14.69 -9.87
N MET A 237 3.45 14.95 -9.38
CA MET A 237 3.66 15.44 -8.01
C MET A 237 3.14 16.87 -7.79
N LYS A 238 3.19 17.75 -8.80
CA LYS A 238 2.64 19.10 -8.73
C LYS A 238 1.12 19.06 -8.74
N ASP A 239 0.51 18.28 -9.61
CA ASP A 239 -0.95 18.16 -9.72
C ASP A 239 -1.52 17.62 -8.40
N HIS A 240 -0.89 16.58 -7.84
CA HIS A 240 -1.28 16.03 -6.54
C HIS A 240 -1.09 17.00 -5.35
N ARG A 241 -0.25 18.03 -5.51
CA ARG A 241 -0.08 19.09 -4.50
C ARG A 241 -1.17 20.16 -4.65
N LYS A 242 -1.60 20.45 -5.88
CA LYS A 242 -2.72 21.37 -6.16
C LYS A 242 -4.05 20.79 -5.69
N ASP A 243 -4.30 19.49 -5.90
CA ASP A 243 -5.52 18.81 -5.45
C ASP A 243 -5.65 18.73 -3.91
N LYS A 244 -4.58 19.02 -3.17
CA LYS A 244 -4.53 19.01 -1.70
C LYS A 244 -4.51 20.41 -1.07
N MET A 245 -4.54 21.46 -1.88
CA MET A 245 -4.64 22.87 -1.44
C MET A 245 -6.07 23.35 -1.68
#